data_AF-A0A3Q3G3T7-F1
#
_entry.id   AF-A0A3Q3G3T7-F1
#
_cell.length_a   1.000
_cell.length_b   1.000
_cell.length_c   1.000
_cell.angle_alpha   90.00
_cell.angle_beta   90.00
_cell.angle_gamma   90.00
#
_symmetry.space_group_name_H-M   'P 1'
#
loop_
_entity.id
_entity.type
_entity.pdbx_description
1 polymer ?
#
loop_
_entity_poly.entity_id
_entity_poly.type
_entity_poly.pdbx_seq_one_letter_code
_entity_poly.pdbx_strand_id
1 'polypeptide(L)'
;MDSIFHEKQPSGNMDDSGFFSIQVISNALRVWGLELILFNSREYQSLMINPINEKAFICNYKEHWFTIRKLGQSNYNSISLICSAVQLSFQML
;
A
#
# COMPACT_ATOMS: atom_id res chain seq x y z
N MET A 1 23.68 -40.83 6.83
CA MET A 1 22.44 -40.25 6.29
C MET A 1 22.15 -39.01 7.12
N ASP A 2 22.66 -37.87 6.70
CA ASP A 2 22.35 -36.59 7.35
C ASP A 2 20.97 -36.16 6.86
N SER A 3 19.99 -36.28 7.73
CA SER A 3 18.65 -35.74 7.52
C SER A 3 18.74 -34.23 7.44
N ILE A 4 18.77 -33.71 6.21
CA ILE A 4 18.60 -32.28 5.91
C ILE A 4 17.19 -31.93 6.36
N PHE A 5 17.08 -31.34 7.56
CA PHE A 5 15.87 -30.68 8.00
C PHE A 5 15.63 -29.49 7.07
N HIS A 6 14.80 -29.69 6.06
CA HIS A 6 14.17 -28.58 5.37
C HIS A 6 13.15 -27.98 6.34
N GLU A 7 13.61 -27.11 7.24
CA GLU A 7 12.72 -26.18 7.93
C GLU A 7 11.97 -25.40 6.85
N LYS A 8 10.67 -25.65 6.76
CA LYS A 8 9.77 -24.93 5.87
C LYS A 8 9.83 -23.47 6.29
N GLN A 9 10.56 -22.67 5.52
CA GLN A 9 10.67 -21.23 5.77
C GLN A 9 9.24 -20.66 5.86
N PRO A 10 8.84 -20.03 6.97
CA PRO A 10 7.53 -19.42 7.07
C PRO A 10 7.42 -18.39 5.95
N SER A 11 6.30 -18.38 5.24
CA SER A 11 6.11 -17.40 4.17
C SER A 11 6.15 -16.01 4.80
N GLY A 12 7.04 -15.12 4.34
CA GLY A 12 7.10 -13.71 4.78
C GLY A 12 5.87 -12.87 4.35
N ASN A 13 4.75 -13.52 4.02
CA ASN A 13 3.49 -12.94 3.59
C ASN A 13 2.59 -12.56 4.75
N MET A 14 2.77 -13.22 5.90
CA MET A 14 2.06 -12.94 7.14
C MET A 14 2.97 -13.34 8.30
N ASP A 15 3.07 -12.49 9.31
CA ASP A 15 3.73 -12.83 10.57
C ASP A 15 2.72 -13.02 11.72
N ASP A 16 3.22 -13.49 12.87
CA ASP A 16 2.40 -13.75 14.06
C ASP A 16 1.81 -12.47 14.70
N SER A 17 2.23 -11.29 14.25
CA SER A 17 1.67 -9.99 14.67
C SER A 17 0.46 -9.58 13.84
N GLY A 18 0.18 -10.28 12.74
CA GLY A 18 -0.86 -9.93 11.77
C GLY A 18 -0.41 -8.93 10.71
N PHE A 19 0.90 -8.69 10.57
CA PHE A 19 1.45 -7.89 9.48
C PHE A 19 1.35 -8.67 8.17
N PHE A 20 0.87 -8.03 7.10
CA PHE A 20 0.78 -8.62 5.77
C PHE A 20 1.83 -8.02 4.84
N SER A 21 2.40 -8.84 3.95
CA SER A 21 3.29 -8.34 2.90
C SER A 21 2.51 -7.56 1.83
N ILE A 22 3.23 -6.69 1.10
CA ILE A 22 2.68 -5.98 -0.07
C ILE A 22 2.12 -6.95 -1.14
N GLN A 23 2.65 -8.18 -1.22
CA GLN A 23 2.16 -9.20 -2.16
C GLN A 23 0.76 -9.67 -1.81
N VAL A 24 0.44 -9.81 -0.51
CA VAL A 24 -0.93 -10.13 -0.06
C VAL A 24 -1.89 -9.02 -0.47
N ILE A 25 -1.51 -7.76 -0.26
CA ILE A 25 -2.33 -6.59 -0.64
C ILE A 25 -2.52 -6.54 -2.16
N SER A 26 -1.47 -6.74 -2.94
CA SER A 26 -1.52 -6.78 -4.42
C SER A 26 -2.48 -7.87 -4.93
N ASN A 27 -2.40 -9.08 -4.36
CA ASN A 27 -3.28 -10.18 -4.74
C ASN A 27 -4.74 -9.93 -4.34
N ALA A 28 -4.99 -9.31 -3.18
CA ALA A 28 -6.34 -8.96 -2.75
C ALA A 28 -6.99 -7.92 -3.68
N LEU A 29 -6.23 -6.93 -4.15
CA LEU A 29 -6.70 -5.93 -5.11
C LEU A 29 -7.02 -6.53 -6.48
N ARG A 30 -6.26 -7.55 -6.91
CA ARG A 30 -6.48 -8.24 -8.18
C ARG A 30 -7.85 -8.92 -8.26
N VAL A 31 -8.41 -9.38 -7.13
CA VAL A 31 -9.79 -9.93 -7.07
C VAL A 31 -10.83 -8.93 -7.56
N TRP A 32 -10.56 -7.64 -7.39
CA TRP A 32 -11.41 -6.53 -7.82
C TRP A 32 -10.96 -5.91 -9.15
N GLY A 33 -10.01 -6.53 -9.85
CA GLY A 33 -9.43 -6.00 -11.09
C GLY A 33 -8.59 -4.74 -10.89
N LEU A 34 -8.05 -4.53 -9.68
CA LEU A 34 -7.19 -3.40 -9.35
C LEU A 34 -5.72 -3.82 -9.33
N GLU A 35 -4.83 -2.89 -9.67
CA GLU A 35 -3.38 -3.07 -9.69
C GLU A 35 -2.68 -2.01 -8.83
N LEU A 36 -1.54 -2.39 -8.24
CA LEU A 36 -0.66 -1.48 -7.51
C LEU A 36 0.53 -1.08 -8.36
N ILE A 37 0.77 0.22 -8.45
CA ILE A 37 1.99 0.79 -9.02
C ILE A 37 2.75 1.47 -7.87
N LEU A 38 4.04 1.19 -7.74
CA LEU A 38 4.88 1.86 -6.76
C LEU A 38 5.05 3.33 -7.16
N PHE A 39 4.76 4.24 -6.23
CA PHE A 39 4.79 5.68 -6.49
C PHE A 39 6.16 6.16 -7.03
N ASN A 40 7.26 5.63 -6.51
CA ASN A 40 8.62 5.98 -6.94
C ASN A 40 9.14 5.13 -8.12
N SER A 41 8.30 4.31 -8.74
CA SER A 41 8.70 3.53 -9.91
C SER A 41 8.86 4.40 -11.15
N ARG A 42 9.74 3.97 -12.07
CA ARG A 42 9.85 4.58 -13.39
C ARG A 42 8.53 4.53 -14.16
N GLU A 43 7.77 3.46 -13.99
CA GLU A 43 6.44 3.29 -14.58
C GLU A 43 5.51 4.43 -14.15
N TYR A 44 5.33 4.65 -12.85
CA TYR A 44 4.52 5.76 -12.34
C TYR A 44 5.03 7.12 -12.81
N GLN A 45 6.33 7.38 -12.71
CA GLN A 45 6.92 8.65 -13.13
C GLN A 45 6.72 8.93 -14.63
N SER A 46 6.75 7.89 -15.47
CA SER A 46 6.56 8.02 -16.92
C SER A 46 5.14 8.44 -17.31
N LEU A 47 4.16 8.23 -16.43
CA LEU A 47 2.77 8.65 -16.66
C LEU A 47 2.59 10.18 -16.53
N MET A 48 3.54 10.88 -15.89
CA MET A 48 3.49 12.32 -15.64
C MET A 48 2.18 12.78 -14.96
N ILE A 49 1.58 11.91 -14.13
CA ILE A 49 0.35 12.20 -13.39
C ILE A 49 0.67 13.07 -12.18
N ASN A 50 -0.09 14.15 -11.99
CA ASN A 50 -0.04 14.90 -10.74
C ASN A 50 -0.71 14.07 -9.62
N PRO A 51 0.00 13.73 -8.52
CA PRO A 51 -0.52 12.89 -7.44
C PRO A 51 -1.87 13.37 -6.85
N ILE A 52 -2.18 14.67 -6.92
CA ILE A 52 -3.45 15.20 -6.43
C ILE A 52 -4.68 14.71 -7.21
N ASN A 53 -4.45 14.21 -8.43
CA ASN A 53 -5.48 13.67 -9.30
C ASN A 53 -5.74 12.18 -9.05
N GLU A 54 -4.89 11.51 -8.26
CA GLU A 54 -5.10 10.11 -7.89
C GLU A 54 -6.31 9.94 -6.97
N LYS A 55 -6.97 8.80 -7.10
CA LYS A 55 -8.18 8.49 -6.32
C LYS A 55 -7.85 7.96 -4.92
N ALA A 56 -6.76 7.21 -4.79
CA ALA A 56 -6.34 6.62 -3.55
C ALA A 56 -4.85 6.27 -3.54
N PHE A 57 -4.30 6.18 -2.34
CA PHE A 57 -2.97 5.67 -2.05
C PHE A 57 -3.06 4.60 -0.96
N ILE A 58 -2.20 3.59 -1.06
CA ILE A 58 -1.89 2.68 0.04
C ILE A 58 -0.48 3.01 0.50
N CYS A 59 -0.33 3.34 1.77
CA CYS A 59 0.94 3.74 2.37
C CYS A 59 1.39 2.70 3.38
N ASN A 60 2.70 2.48 3.46
CA ASN A 60 3.34 1.78 4.55
C ASN A 60 4.26 2.76 5.27
N TYR A 61 4.08 2.92 6.58
CA TYR A 61 5.03 3.66 7.40
C TYR A 61 5.29 2.89 8.69
N LYS A 62 6.56 2.54 8.93
CA LYS A 62 6.99 1.75 10.11
C LYS A 62 6.12 0.51 10.31
N GLU A 63 5.95 -0.29 9.26
CA GLU A 63 5.18 -1.55 9.30
C GLU A 63 3.67 -1.34 9.59
N HIS A 64 3.16 -0.12 9.41
CA HIS A 64 1.73 0.15 9.47
C HIS A 64 1.18 0.51 8.09
N TRP A 65 0.23 -0.30 7.61
CA TRP A 65 -0.52 -0.05 6.40
C TRP A 65 -1.70 0.89 6.68
N PHE A 66 -1.86 1.92 5.85
CA PHE A 66 -3.02 2.79 5.87
C PHE A 66 -3.39 3.26 4.47
N THR A 67 -4.64 3.67 4.29
CA THR A 67 -5.15 4.12 2.99
C THR A 67 -5.54 5.58 3.05
N ILE A 68 -5.18 6.34 2.01
CA ILE A 68 -5.66 7.68 1.77
C ILE A 68 -6.59 7.59 0.56
N ARG A 69 -7.82 8.07 0.66
CA ARG A 69 -8.79 7.99 -0.43
C ARG A 69 -9.53 9.31 -0.58
N LYS A 70 -9.62 9.80 -1.81
CA LYS A 70 -10.45 10.95 -2.15
C LYS A 70 -11.93 10.53 -2.13
N LEU A 71 -12.76 11.29 -1.40
CA LEU A 71 -14.20 11.08 -1.33
C LEU A 71 -14.93 12.26 -2.02
N GLY A 72 -15.91 11.92 -2.86
CA GLY A 72 -16.72 12.91 -3.59
C GLY A 72 -16.09 13.44 -4.90
N GLN A 73 -16.86 14.25 -5.62
CA GLN A 73 -16.49 14.89 -6.91
C GLN A 73 -16.01 16.34 -6.77
N SER A 74 -15.74 16.81 -5.54
CA SER A 74 -15.39 18.19 -5.33
C SER A 74 -14.02 18.51 -5.95
N ASN A 75 -13.98 19.53 -6.81
CA ASN A 75 -12.76 20.21 -7.24
C ASN A 75 -12.11 21.01 -6.10
N TYR A 76 -12.76 21.09 -4.95
CA TYR A 76 -12.22 21.66 -3.72
C TYR A 76 -11.56 20.55 -2.90
N ASN A 77 -10.34 20.83 -2.42
CA ASN A 77 -9.49 19.99 -1.58
C ASN A 77 -10.09 19.72 -0.19
N SER A 78 -11.31 19.21 -0.13
CA SER A 78 -11.87 18.61 1.06
C SER A 78 -11.44 17.15 1.08
N ILE A 79 -10.18 16.91 1.47
CA ILE A 79 -9.79 15.60 1.98
C ILE A 79 -10.64 15.45 3.25
N SER A 80 -11.84 14.90 3.10
CA SER A 80 -12.56 14.36 4.24
C SER A 80 -11.72 13.19 4.70
N LEU A 81 -10.79 13.48 5.63
CA LEU A 81 -10.15 12.49 6.46
C LEU A 81 -11.28 11.80 7.22
N ILE A 82 -11.86 10.75 6.62
CA ILE A 82 -12.31 9.61 7.42
C ILE A 82 -11.03 8.87 7.79
N CYS A 83 -10.27 9.53 8.65
CA CYS A 83 -9.12 9.01 9.34
C CYS A 83 -9.30 9.50 10.77
N SER A 84 -10.03 8.72 11.56
CA SER A 84 -9.70 8.67 12.96
C SER A 84 -8.23 8.22 13.03
N ALA A 85 -7.38 9.18 13.37
CA ALA A 85 -5.97 9.06 13.72
C ALA A 85 -4.92 9.47 12.64
N VAL A 86 -4.33 10.62 12.95
CA VAL A 86 -2.94 11.05 12.68
C VAL A 86 -2.69 11.83 11.39
N GLN A 87 -2.52 13.14 11.60
CA GLN A 87 -1.81 14.06 10.72
C GLN A 87 -0.33 13.66 10.63
N LEU A 88 0.18 13.31 9.46
CA LEU A 88 1.62 13.11 9.24
C LEU A 88 2.09 13.82 7.98
N SER A 89 3.16 14.59 8.16
CA SER A 89 4.03 15.16 7.15
C SER A 89 4.65 14.06 6.29
N PHE A 90 4.51 14.17 4.97
CA PHE A 90 5.10 13.21 4.04
C PHE A 90 6.55 13.56 3.72
N GLN A 91 7.45 12.63 4.02
CA GLN A 91 8.67 12.46 3.26
C GLN A 91 8.59 11.04 2.71
N MET A 92 8.33 10.94 1.41
CA MET A 92 8.23 9.65 0.73
C MET A 92 9.64 9.09 0.53
N LEU A 93 9.85 7.86 0.99
CA LEU A 93 10.96 7.00 0.58
C LEU A 93 10.62 6.33 -0.75
#